data_AF-A0A0V0Q699-F1
#
_entry.id   AF-A0A0V0Q699-F1
#
_cell.length_a   1.000
_cell.length_b   1.000
_cell.length_c   1.000
_cell.angle_alpha   90.00
_cell.angle_beta   90.00
_cell.angle_gamma   90.00
#
_symmetry.space_group_name_H-M   'P 1'
#
loop_
_entity.id
_entity.type
_entity.pdbx_description
1 polymer ?
#
loop_
_entity_poly.entity_id
_entity_poly.type
_entity_poly.pdbx_seq_one_letter_code
_entity_poly.pdbx_strand_id
1 'polypeptide(L)'
;MSCTAIDLYSGCGGMSAGAAAAIPGLEIKWALDIDANAARTFRKAHPEAVVDCCDVSLVTATDVVERAGIEKIDWFFAGPTCQAVSTMGVFHLEDPRNALFVHFIRLLDGFIAAGRKPRRVIMENVPGVVYGRNLLIVKELFKLFEERDYNVFADVVNMADYGLPQLRNRFILIATVEARPATFPLHTHAPVATENLQEYVTVREAIADLTEEVDKNAVARLSISGAPTPFQAFVRDSSGFAPNHHANNLSEINRRRVANVPQGGCWKDIPPELLPDRFRRVRLTDYATLYGRLHEASPSYTISAGFNNVTSGCFTHPIHNRALTVREGARLQGFRDSYEFLGPREAQYRQVGNAVPPYFMMRLVQHLQDSEAGLPARITSPVLDSGRKLPSMVKRYMKRKNDSVRSRDGYGGGTYWPAGWGEPIPADAVAANGYRLEDTPLRYRRRDEWRVTRDHFVNKDIIKVYEDQRRLELPSGAIALALVREDDVDAIDRAIVQLLAIIGSSGYPLEMQVSVRYLRARLKLLHDRLREKQVEYLPQMEIIELDGVIRFGQAIGLPDVARLTFEDSDFAEGQRTQGPHLVLHRQSISGEQFTSGDSLLSD
;
A
#
# COMPACT_ATOMS: atom_id res chain seq x y z
N MET A 1 -15.71 18.54 30.54
CA MET A 1 -14.40 18.95 29.99
C MET A 1 -14.40 18.61 28.50
N SER A 2 -13.97 19.51 27.63
CA SER A 2 -13.85 19.22 26.19
C SER A 2 -12.78 18.15 25.97
N CYS A 3 -12.98 17.26 25.00
CA CYS A 3 -12.04 16.20 24.63
C CYS A 3 -11.26 16.66 23.40
N THR A 4 -9.94 16.51 23.37
CA THR A 4 -9.10 16.99 22.26
C THR A 4 -8.43 15.85 21.51
N ALA A 5 -8.34 15.99 20.19
CA ALA A 5 -7.65 15.04 19.32
C ALA A 5 -6.66 15.74 18.38
N ILE A 6 -5.63 15.00 17.98
CA ILE A 6 -4.74 15.33 16.87
C ILE A 6 -4.59 14.12 15.93
N ASP A 7 -4.36 14.37 14.63
CA ASP A 7 -4.31 13.32 13.60
C ASP A 7 -3.12 13.50 12.64
N LEU A 8 -2.14 12.59 12.72
CA LEU A 8 -0.94 12.59 11.89
C LEU A 8 -1.04 11.57 10.77
N TYR A 9 -0.66 11.96 9.56
CA TYR A 9 -0.94 11.19 8.34
C TYR A 9 -2.44 11.00 8.15
N SER A 10 -3.17 12.09 8.39
CA SER A 10 -4.61 12.11 8.58
C SER A 10 -5.40 11.69 7.35
N GLY A 11 -4.81 11.78 6.16
CA GLY A 11 -5.50 11.61 4.90
C GLY A 11 -6.74 12.51 4.83
N CYS A 12 -7.86 11.93 4.43
CA CYS A 12 -9.13 12.65 4.43
C CYS A 12 -9.80 12.70 5.80
N GLY A 13 -9.20 12.18 6.87
CA GLY A 13 -9.74 12.27 8.25
C GLY A 13 -10.62 11.10 8.67
N GLY A 14 -10.40 9.88 8.16
CA GLY A 14 -11.23 8.71 8.49
C GLY A 14 -11.23 8.34 9.99
N MET A 15 -10.06 8.39 10.65
CA MET A 15 -9.95 8.14 12.09
C MET A 15 -10.64 9.26 12.88
N SER A 16 -10.29 10.51 12.56
CA SER A 16 -10.91 11.72 13.11
C SER A 16 -12.44 11.73 13.01
N ALA A 17 -13.01 11.38 11.86
CA ALA A 17 -14.45 11.30 11.65
C ALA A 17 -15.11 10.22 12.52
N GLY A 18 -14.47 9.07 12.69
CA GLY A 18 -14.97 8.00 13.55
C GLY A 18 -14.90 8.37 15.03
N ALA A 19 -13.82 9.01 15.46
CA ALA A 19 -13.69 9.51 16.83
C ALA A 19 -14.72 10.60 17.14
N ALA A 20 -14.96 11.53 16.21
CA ALA A 20 -15.99 12.55 16.34
C ALA A 20 -17.42 11.97 16.38
N ALA A 21 -17.66 10.83 15.70
CA ALA A 21 -18.92 10.11 15.81
C ALA A 21 -19.10 9.40 17.16
N ALA A 22 -18.02 9.03 17.83
CA ALA A 22 -18.04 8.40 19.16
C ALA A 22 -18.13 9.42 20.29
N ILE A 23 -17.50 10.59 20.13
CA ILE A 23 -17.32 11.60 21.18
C ILE A 23 -18.03 12.90 20.79
N PRO A 24 -19.25 13.15 21.28
CA PRO A 24 -19.92 14.43 21.08
C PRO A 24 -19.05 15.59 21.56
N GLY A 25 -18.81 16.57 20.69
CA GLY A 25 -17.98 17.75 21.00
C GLY A 25 -16.48 17.48 21.04
N LEU A 26 -15.98 16.40 20.40
CA LEU A 26 -14.54 16.21 20.20
C LEU A 26 -13.94 17.38 19.40
N GLU A 27 -12.97 18.06 19.99
CA GLU A 27 -12.22 19.12 19.35
C GLU A 27 -10.97 18.56 18.68
N ILE A 28 -10.97 18.50 17.36
CA ILE A 28 -9.77 18.15 16.60
C ILE A 28 -8.94 19.41 16.44
N LYS A 29 -7.84 19.50 17.19
CA LYS A 29 -7.02 20.72 17.25
C LYS A 29 -6.07 20.82 16.07
N TRP A 30 -5.48 19.70 15.68
CA TRP A 30 -4.46 19.68 14.64
C TRP A 30 -4.50 18.42 13.79
N ALA A 31 -4.22 18.58 12.50
CA ALA A 31 -3.99 17.47 11.60
C ALA A 31 -2.88 17.78 10.60
N LEU A 32 -2.19 16.72 10.14
CA LEU A 32 -1.16 16.83 9.10
C LEU A 32 -1.31 15.74 8.06
N ASP A 33 -1.22 16.13 6.80
CA ASP A 33 -1.04 15.23 5.67
C ASP A 33 -0.25 15.94 4.55
N ILE A 34 0.44 15.18 3.71
CA ILE A 34 1.18 15.75 2.57
C ILE A 34 0.29 15.96 1.33
N ASP A 35 -0.84 15.24 1.24
CA ASP A 35 -1.76 15.33 0.10
C ASP A 35 -2.71 16.53 0.25
N ALA A 36 -2.55 17.52 -0.62
CA ALA A 36 -3.35 18.75 -0.61
C ALA A 36 -4.86 18.53 -0.84
N ASN A 37 -5.27 17.47 -1.53
CA ASN A 37 -6.69 17.14 -1.69
C ASN A 37 -7.25 16.57 -0.40
N ALA A 38 -6.51 15.66 0.23
CA ALA A 38 -6.88 15.06 1.50
C ALA A 38 -6.96 16.12 2.62
N ALA A 39 -5.96 17.01 2.70
CA ALA A 39 -5.95 18.13 3.64
C ALA A 39 -7.12 19.11 3.43
N ARG A 40 -7.53 19.37 2.17
CA ARG A 40 -8.75 20.18 1.90
C ARG A 40 -10.02 19.51 2.39
N THR A 41 -10.18 18.21 2.14
CA THR A 41 -11.30 17.43 2.65
C THR A 41 -11.33 17.43 4.18
N PHE A 42 -10.18 17.23 4.82
CA PHE A 42 -10.06 17.28 6.27
C PHE A 42 -10.51 18.64 6.83
N ARG A 43 -10.02 19.76 6.27
CA ARG A 43 -10.45 21.12 6.67
C ARG A 43 -11.95 21.33 6.54
N LYS A 44 -12.58 20.81 5.48
CA LYS A 44 -14.03 20.91 5.31
C LYS A 44 -14.80 20.10 6.37
N ALA A 45 -14.30 18.92 6.73
CA ALA A 45 -14.92 18.07 7.73
C ALA A 45 -14.68 18.56 9.18
N HIS A 46 -13.56 19.23 9.41
CA HIS A 46 -13.11 19.70 10.71
C HIS A 46 -12.64 21.18 10.59
N PRO A 47 -13.58 22.14 10.44
CA PRO A 47 -13.26 23.53 10.11
C PRO A 47 -12.46 24.26 11.19
N GLU A 48 -12.57 23.83 12.45
CA GLU A 48 -11.85 24.42 13.59
C GLU A 48 -10.42 23.86 13.74
N ALA A 49 -10.05 22.83 12.98
CA ALA A 49 -8.72 22.22 13.08
C ALA A 49 -7.67 23.05 12.33
N VAL A 50 -6.50 23.22 12.93
CA VAL A 50 -5.31 23.68 12.21
C VAL A 50 -4.78 22.51 11.37
N VAL A 51 -4.81 22.66 10.04
CA VAL A 51 -4.40 21.58 9.13
C VAL A 51 -3.16 21.98 8.35
N ASP A 52 -2.05 21.30 8.63
CA ASP A 52 -0.80 21.44 7.88
C ASP A 52 -0.78 20.52 6.66
N CYS A 53 -0.41 21.10 5.52
CA CYS A 53 -0.27 20.38 4.25
C CYS A 53 1.20 20.38 3.80
N CYS A 54 2.02 19.57 4.44
CA CYS A 54 3.46 19.57 4.21
C CYS A 54 4.10 18.23 4.60
N ASP A 55 5.40 18.11 4.32
CA ASP A 55 6.19 17.00 4.84
C ASP A 55 6.30 17.10 6.37
N VAL A 56 6.09 15.97 7.05
CA VAL A 56 6.11 15.88 8.52
C VAL A 56 7.44 16.31 9.13
N SER A 57 8.56 16.20 8.40
CA SER A 57 9.88 16.62 8.85
C SER A 57 9.99 18.13 9.10
N LEU A 58 9.14 18.93 8.45
CA LEU A 58 9.15 20.39 8.55
C LEU A 58 8.40 20.94 9.77
N VAL A 59 7.69 20.08 10.50
CA VAL A 59 6.83 20.49 11.61
C VAL A 59 7.45 20.13 12.95
N THR A 60 7.29 20.99 13.95
CA THR A 60 7.72 20.73 15.34
C THR A 60 6.50 20.74 16.27
N ALA A 61 6.56 19.94 17.34
CA ALA A 61 5.45 19.87 18.29
C ALA A 61 5.20 21.21 19.00
N THR A 62 6.27 21.96 19.32
CA THR A 62 6.16 23.26 20.00
C THR A 62 5.38 24.28 19.16
N ASP A 63 5.73 24.41 17.87
CA ASP A 63 5.01 25.28 16.94
C ASP A 63 3.54 24.88 16.83
N VAL A 64 3.26 23.57 16.70
CA VAL A 64 1.89 23.06 16.60
C VAL A 64 1.09 23.36 17.88
N VAL A 65 1.68 23.17 19.06
CA VAL A 65 1.02 23.45 20.34
C VAL A 65 0.60 24.91 20.45
N GLU A 66 1.47 25.83 20.03
CA GLU A 66 1.19 27.27 20.05
C GLU A 66 0.12 27.65 19.02
N ARG A 67 0.34 27.32 17.74
CA ARG A 67 -0.57 27.72 16.64
C ARG A 67 -1.97 27.12 16.77
N ALA A 68 -2.07 25.87 17.23
CA ALA A 68 -3.34 25.17 17.37
C ALA A 68 -3.96 25.27 18.78
N GLY A 69 -3.35 26.04 19.69
CA GLY A 69 -3.89 26.25 21.04
C GLY A 69 -4.10 24.95 21.82
N ILE A 70 -3.11 24.05 21.78
CA ILE A 70 -3.25 22.71 22.37
C ILE A 70 -2.91 22.76 23.87
N GLU A 71 -3.95 22.75 24.70
CA GLU A 71 -3.79 22.67 26.16
C GLU A 71 -3.59 21.24 26.66
N LYS A 72 -4.10 20.25 25.93
CA LYS A 72 -3.98 18.82 26.24
C LYS A 72 -4.23 17.99 24.98
N ILE A 73 -3.82 16.73 25.01
CA ILE A 73 -4.08 15.76 23.94
C ILE A 73 -4.73 14.52 24.56
N ASP A 74 -6.04 14.34 24.38
CA ASP A 74 -6.73 13.13 24.84
C ASP A 74 -6.54 11.97 23.84
N TRP A 75 -6.44 12.29 22.54
CA TRP A 75 -6.27 11.32 21.46
C TRP A 75 -5.21 11.76 20.45
N PHE A 76 -4.30 10.86 20.11
CA PHE A 76 -3.35 11.01 19.01
C PHE A 76 -3.52 9.87 18.01
N PHE A 77 -4.05 10.19 16.84
CA PHE A 77 -4.22 9.24 15.73
C PHE A 77 -3.02 9.29 14.79
N ALA A 78 -2.58 8.13 14.30
CA ALA A 78 -1.47 8.03 13.34
C ALA A 78 -1.67 6.90 12.34
N GLY A 79 -1.58 7.21 11.04
CA GLY A 79 -1.68 6.22 9.95
C GLY A 79 -0.48 6.23 9.00
N PRO A 80 0.78 6.01 9.46
CA PRO A 80 1.95 6.12 8.60
C PRO A 80 1.91 5.08 7.47
N THR A 81 2.22 5.52 6.26
CA THR A 81 2.12 4.66 5.07
C THR A 81 3.07 3.47 5.12
N CYS A 82 2.61 2.31 4.64
CA CYS A 82 3.37 1.06 4.66
C CYS A 82 4.30 0.85 3.46
N GLN A 83 4.38 1.80 2.51
CA GLN A 83 5.15 1.63 1.27
C GLN A 83 6.66 1.41 1.52
N ALA A 84 7.16 1.86 2.67
CA ALA A 84 8.50 1.57 3.16
C ALA A 84 8.73 0.10 3.58
N VAL A 85 7.67 -0.57 4.07
CA VAL A 85 7.75 -1.87 4.76
C VAL A 85 7.43 -3.05 3.82
N SER A 86 6.79 -2.79 2.67
CA SER A 86 6.43 -3.83 1.70
C SER A 86 7.59 -4.38 0.87
N THR A 87 8.80 -3.79 0.95
CA THR A 87 9.86 -4.01 -0.04
C THR A 87 11.26 -4.32 0.54
N MET A 88 11.35 -5.08 1.65
CA MET A 88 12.59 -5.65 2.25
C MET A 88 13.38 -4.76 3.24
N GLY A 89 13.76 -5.32 4.39
CA GLY A 89 14.86 -4.85 5.25
C GLY A 89 14.55 -4.80 6.75
N VAL A 90 15.55 -5.08 7.59
CA VAL A 90 15.49 -5.07 9.06
C VAL A 90 15.27 -3.64 9.57
N PHE A 91 14.57 -3.51 10.71
CA PHE A 91 14.32 -2.23 11.37
C PHE A 91 15.61 -1.68 11.99
N HIS A 92 16.03 -0.49 11.56
CA HIS A 92 17.02 0.33 12.25
C HIS A 92 16.44 1.74 12.40
N LEU A 93 16.59 2.34 13.59
CA LEU A 93 16.10 3.70 13.90
C LEU A 93 16.73 4.78 13.00
N GLU A 94 17.95 4.52 12.51
CA GLU A 94 18.69 5.41 11.61
C GLU A 94 18.46 5.10 10.12
N ASP A 95 17.54 4.18 9.81
CA ASP A 95 17.22 3.84 8.43
C ASP A 95 16.26 4.87 7.82
N PRO A 96 16.67 5.65 6.80
CA PRO A 96 15.81 6.63 6.14
C PRO A 96 14.57 6.00 5.48
N ARG A 97 14.51 4.66 5.33
CA ARG A 97 13.32 3.93 4.91
C ARG A 97 12.16 4.01 5.91
N ASN A 98 12.43 4.12 7.20
CA ASN A 98 11.40 4.15 8.25
C ASN A 98 11.04 5.58 8.70
N ALA A 99 11.41 6.60 7.91
CA ALA A 99 11.32 8.01 8.29
C ALA A 99 9.97 8.43 8.88
N LEU A 100 8.84 7.88 8.41
CA LEU A 100 7.53 8.21 8.95
C LEU A 100 7.36 7.77 10.42
N PHE A 101 7.80 6.57 10.80
CA PHE A 101 7.76 6.15 12.20
C PHE A 101 8.68 6.99 13.08
N VAL A 102 9.86 7.36 12.55
CA VAL A 102 10.81 8.24 13.25
C VAL A 102 10.20 9.60 13.50
N HIS A 103 9.58 10.23 12.49
CA HIS A 103 8.93 11.52 12.66
C HIS A 103 7.69 11.46 13.56
N PHE A 104 6.95 10.35 13.54
CA PHE A 104 5.87 10.12 14.49
C PHE A 104 6.39 10.11 15.94
N ILE A 105 7.45 9.36 16.23
CA ILE A 105 8.05 9.31 17.58
C ILE A 105 8.66 10.67 17.95
N ARG A 106 9.33 11.35 17.02
CA ARG A 106 9.86 12.71 17.22
C ARG A 106 8.76 13.70 17.63
N LEU A 107 7.60 13.66 16.98
CA LEU A 107 6.48 14.52 17.34
C LEU A 107 5.85 14.12 18.68
N LEU A 108 5.71 12.81 18.94
CA LEU A 108 5.26 12.30 20.23
C LEU A 108 6.16 12.81 21.37
N ASP A 109 7.47 12.70 21.22
CA ASP A 109 8.47 13.20 22.17
C ASP A 109 8.38 14.71 22.34
N GLY A 110 8.22 15.44 21.23
CA GLY A 110 8.03 16.88 21.26
C GLY A 110 6.77 17.29 22.04
N PHE A 111 5.64 16.60 21.86
CA PHE A 111 4.42 16.87 22.63
C PHE A 111 4.58 16.52 24.11
N ILE A 112 5.28 15.42 24.44
CA ILE A 112 5.61 15.07 25.82
C ILE A 112 6.47 16.15 26.47
N ALA A 113 7.54 16.59 25.79
CA ALA A 113 8.44 17.64 26.26
C ALA A 113 7.73 18.99 26.45
N ALA A 114 6.72 19.28 25.63
CA ALA A 114 5.86 20.46 25.78
C ALA A 114 4.79 20.31 26.89
N GLY A 115 4.80 19.24 27.68
CA GLY A 115 3.81 19.00 28.74
C GLY A 115 2.42 18.63 28.21
N ARG A 116 2.35 18.05 27.01
CA ARG A 116 1.12 17.64 26.30
C ARG A 116 1.13 16.15 25.95
N LYS A 117 1.67 15.31 26.83
CA LYS A 117 1.70 13.84 26.65
C LYS A 117 0.31 13.31 26.27
N PRO A 118 0.13 12.71 25.07
CA PRO A 118 -1.14 12.15 24.67
C PRO A 118 -1.65 11.09 25.66
N ARG A 119 -2.94 11.12 26.01
CA ARG A 119 -3.50 10.09 26.92
C ARG A 119 -3.66 8.75 26.24
N ARG A 120 -4.03 8.78 24.95
CA ARG A 120 -4.26 7.60 24.11
C ARG A 120 -3.69 7.86 22.73
N VAL A 121 -2.94 6.89 22.24
CA VAL A 121 -2.41 6.86 20.89
C VAL A 121 -3.03 5.66 20.18
N ILE A 122 -3.61 5.91 19.00
CA ILE A 122 -4.08 4.83 18.12
C ILE A 122 -3.31 4.93 16.83
N MET A 123 -2.65 3.83 16.49
CA MET A 123 -1.87 3.72 15.28
C MET A 123 -2.42 2.62 14.39
N GLU A 124 -2.69 2.94 13.13
CA GLU A 124 -3.16 2.00 12.11
C GLU A 124 -2.06 1.62 11.12
N ASN A 125 -2.06 0.36 10.69
CA ASN A 125 -1.29 -0.08 9.54
C ASN A 125 -1.91 -1.31 8.85
N VAL A 126 -1.34 -1.74 7.73
CA VAL A 126 -1.75 -2.98 7.05
C VAL A 126 -1.29 -4.23 7.83
N PRO A 127 -1.99 -5.38 7.68
CA PRO A 127 -1.63 -6.62 8.36
C PRO A 127 -0.22 -7.13 8.04
N GLY A 128 0.38 -6.70 6.93
CA GLY A 128 1.73 -7.08 6.53
C GLY A 128 2.82 -6.76 7.57
N VAL A 129 2.57 -5.81 8.47
CA VAL A 129 3.54 -5.36 9.48
C VAL A 129 3.83 -6.43 10.55
N VAL A 130 2.90 -7.36 10.81
CA VAL A 130 3.06 -8.40 11.84
C VAL A 130 3.67 -9.70 11.32
N TYR A 131 4.13 -9.73 10.07
CA TYR A 131 4.64 -10.94 9.41
C TYR A 131 6.11 -10.81 9.00
N GLY A 132 6.84 -11.93 9.07
CA GLY A 132 8.22 -12.00 8.59
C GLY A 132 9.15 -11.06 9.35
N ARG A 133 10.05 -10.39 8.63
CA ARG A 133 11.01 -9.43 9.21
C ARG A 133 10.36 -8.14 9.70
N ASN A 134 9.15 -7.82 9.21
CA ASN A 134 8.45 -6.59 9.57
C ASN A 134 7.96 -6.59 11.04
N LEU A 135 7.84 -7.77 11.66
CA LEU A 135 7.47 -7.88 13.07
C LEU A 135 8.47 -7.16 14.00
N LEU A 136 9.72 -6.96 13.56
CA LEU A 136 10.71 -6.18 14.30
C LEU A 136 10.28 -4.72 14.49
N ILE A 137 9.56 -4.14 13.52
CA ILE A 137 9.01 -2.78 13.61
C ILE A 137 8.01 -2.71 14.78
N VAL A 138 7.13 -3.72 14.88
CA VAL A 138 6.14 -3.79 15.96
C VAL A 138 6.83 -3.95 17.31
N LYS A 139 7.87 -4.79 17.41
CA LYS A 139 8.64 -4.95 18.64
C LYS A 139 9.28 -3.64 19.09
N GLU A 140 9.89 -2.89 18.18
CA GLU A 140 10.48 -1.61 18.55
C GLU A 140 9.40 -0.60 18.98
N LEU A 141 8.28 -0.52 18.26
CA LEU A 141 7.21 0.40 18.64
C LEU A 141 6.70 0.13 20.06
N PHE A 142 6.53 -1.14 20.43
CA PHE A 142 6.16 -1.52 21.79
C PHE A 142 7.18 -0.98 22.80
N LYS A 143 8.47 -1.27 22.57
CA LYS A 143 9.55 -0.78 23.43
C LYS A 143 9.56 0.74 23.55
N LEU A 144 9.47 1.46 22.43
CA LEU A 144 9.48 2.94 22.42
C LEU A 144 8.31 3.53 23.21
N PHE A 145 7.11 2.96 23.09
CA PHE A 145 5.97 3.42 23.87
C PHE A 145 6.11 3.07 25.37
N GLU A 146 6.61 1.87 25.70
CA GLU A 146 6.84 1.46 27.10
C GLU A 146 7.90 2.30 27.81
N GLU A 147 8.99 2.65 27.12
CA GLU A 147 10.02 3.59 27.59
C GLU A 147 9.47 4.99 27.88
N ARG A 148 8.27 5.30 27.36
CA ARG A 148 7.53 6.54 27.57
C ARG A 148 6.34 6.32 28.50
N ASP A 149 6.35 5.28 29.33
CA ASP A 149 5.32 4.93 30.31
C ASP A 149 3.91 4.77 29.70
N TYR A 150 3.81 4.22 28.49
CA TYR A 150 2.53 3.77 27.94
C TYR A 150 2.34 2.27 28.16
N ASN A 151 1.09 1.89 28.45
CA ASN A 151 0.62 0.52 28.29
C ASN A 151 0.30 0.27 26.82
N VAL A 152 0.89 -0.76 26.21
CA VAL A 152 0.82 -0.99 24.76
C VAL A 152 0.23 -2.35 24.45
N PHE A 153 -0.69 -2.40 23.51
CA PHE A 153 -1.24 -3.62 22.97
C PHE A 153 -1.71 -3.43 21.54
N ALA A 154 -1.77 -4.52 20.77
CA ALA A 154 -2.14 -4.46 19.37
C ALA A 154 -2.87 -5.71 18.90
N ASP A 155 -3.56 -5.59 17.78
CA ASP A 155 -4.16 -6.72 17.09
C ASP A 155 -4.33 -6.44 15.58
N VAL A 156 -4.53 -7.49 14.78
CA VAL A 156 -5.02 -7.41 13.41
C VAL A 156 -6.51 -7.75 13.38
N VAL A 157 -7.35 -6.74 13.24
CA VAL A 157 -8.80 -6.89 13.27
C VAL A 157 -9.39 -6.97 11.87
N ASN A 158 -10.41 -7.81 11.67
CA ASN A 158 -11.25 -7.78 10.47
C ASN A 158 -12.48 -6.92 10.78
N MET A 159 -12.62 -5.79 10.11
CA MET A 159 -13.68 -4.82 10.44
C MET A 159 -15.10 -5.35 10.15
N ALA A 160 -15.24 -6.40 9.33
CA ALA A 160 -16.52 -7.09 9.16
C ALA A 160 -17.00 -7.78 10.44
N ASP A 161 -16.09 -8.24 11.32
CA ASP A 161 -16.45 -8.81 12.63
C ASP A 161 -17.16 -7.76 13.55
N TYR A 162 -17.13 -6.48 13.17
CA TYR A 162 -17.70 -5.34 13.90
C TYR A 162 -18.89 -4.67 13.18
N GLY A 163 -19.34 -5.23 12.06
CA GLY A 163 -20.48 -4.71 11.28
C GLY A 163 -20.12 -3.71 10.18
N LEU A 164 -18.84 -3.58 9.82
CA LEU A 164 -18.48 -2.90 8.58
C LEU A 164 -18.83 -3.81 7.39
N PRO A 165 -19.48 -3.33 6.32
CA PRO A 165 -19.82 -4.14 5.13
C PRO A 165 -18.62 -4.42 4.23
N GLN A 166 -17.45 -4.69 4.82
CA GLN A 166 -16.18 -4.83 4.13
C GLN A 166 -15.24 -5.77 4.88
N LEU A 167 -14.68 -6.75 4.15
CA LEU A 167 -13.59 -7.61 4.60
C LEU A 167 -12.27 -6.82 4.59
N ARG A 168 -12.08 -5.98 5.61
CA ARG A 168 -10.88 -5.14 5.78
C ARG A 168 -10.12 -5.58 7.02
N ASN A 169 -8.94 -6.17 6.81
CA ASN A 169 -8.01 -6.49 7.88
C ASN A 169 -7.04 -5.34 8.09
N ARG A 170 -6.84 -4.89 9.34
CA ARG A 170 -5.86 -3.87 9.70
C ARG A 170 -5.19 -4.17 11.03
N PHE A 171 -3.90 -3.87 11.09
CA PHE A 171 -3.14 -3.80 12.33
C PHE A 171 -3.51 -2.51 13.04
N ILE A 172 -3.87 -2.63 14.32
CA ILE A 172 -4.21 -1.51 15.19
C ILE A 172 -3.34 -1.66 16.44
N LEU A 173 -2.54 -0.65 16.73
CA LEU A 173 -1.77 -0.52 17.96
C LEU A 173 -2.41 0.56 18.83
N ILE A 174 -2.55 0.28 20.11
CA ILE A 174 -3.08 1.20 21.12
C ILE A 174 -2.00 1.37 22.18
N ALA A 175 -1.65 2.62 22.45
CA ALA A 175 -0.78 3.00 23.55
C ALA A 175 -1.59 3.93 24.48
N THR A 176 -1.60 3.66 25.79
CA THR A 176 -2.34 4.51 26.74
C THR A 176 -1.61 4.69 28.06
N VAL A 177 -1.69 5.89 28.62
CA VAL A 177 -1.13 6.19 29.95
C VAL A 177 -1.97 5.59 31.08
N GLU A 178 -3.22 5.22 30.80
CA GLU A 178 -4.13 4.64 31.79
C GLU A 178 -3.89 3.14 31.90
N ALA A 179 -3.77 2.62 33.12
CA ALA A 179 -3.75 1.19 33.35
C ALA A 179 -5.14 0.62 33.02
N ARG A 180 -5.24 -0.14 31.93
CA ARG A 180 -6.50 -0.75 31.48
C ARG A 180 -6.28 -2.12 30.84
N PRO A 181 -7.32 -2.96 30.76
CA PRO A 181 -7.23 -4.23 30.05
C PRO A 181 -6.82 -4.02 28.59
N ALA A 182 -5.81 -4.76 28.15
CA ALA A 182 -5.34 -4.82 26.77
C ALA A 182 -6.36 -5.54 25.88
N THR A 183 -7.44 -4.85 25.54
CA THR A 183 -8.61 -5.44 24.88
C THR A 183 -9.13 -4.60 23.72
N PHE A 184 -9.73 -5.28 22.76
CA PHE A 184 -10.48 -4.71 21.64
C PHE A 184 -12.00 -4.90 21.86
N PRO A 185 -12.87 -4.16 21.15
CA PRO A 185 -14.30 -4.36 21.25
C PRO A 185 -14.68 -5.83 20.97
N LEU A 186 -15.76 -6.31 21.59
CA LEU A 186 -16.32 -7.62 21.24
C LEU A 186 -16.78 -7.62 19.77
N HIS A 187 -16.66 -8.78 19.12
CA HIS A 187 -17.28 -8.95 17.81
C HIS A 187 -18.80 -8.79 17.95
N THR A 188 -19.40 -8.16 16.95
CA THR A 188 -20.86 -8.03 16.84
C THR A 188 -21.41 -8.85 15.68
N HIS A 189 -20.54 -9.22 14.72
CA HIS A 189 -20.91 -9.94 13.52
C HIS A 189 -19.98 -11.12 13.21
N ALA A 190 -20.46 -12.06 12.40
CA ALA A 190 -19.74 -13.25 11.93
C ALA A 190 -20.14 -13.60 10.48
N PRO A 191 -19.38 -14.46 9.77
CA PRO A 191 -19.72 -14.87 8.41
C PRO A 191 -21.07 -15.56 8.27
N VAL A 192 -21.54 -16.21 9.34
CA VAL A 192 -22.85 -16.82 9.50
C VAL A 192 -23.34 -16.43 10.88
N ALA A 193 -24.61 -16.06 11.00
CA ALA A 193 -25.20 -15.70 12.29
C ALA A 193 -25.02 -16.83 13.32
N THR A 194 -24.74 -16.45 14.57
CA THR A 194 -24.70 -17.35 15.73
C THR A 194 -25.66 -16.82 16.79
N GLU A 195 -25.80 -17.53 17.92
CA GLU A 195 -26.68 -17.09 19.03
C GLU A 195 -26.37 -15.66 19.51
N ASN A 196 -25.10 -15.23 19.43
CA ASN A 196 -24.64 -13.95 19.97
C ASN A 196 -24.11 -12.97 18.92
N LEU A 197 -23.98 -13.38 17.64
CA LEU A 197 -23.38 -12.58 16.59
C LEU A 197 -24.30 -12.51 15.37
N GLN A 198 -24.50 -11.30 14.86
CA GLN A 198 -25.24 -11.08 13.62
C GLN A 198 -24.43 -11.58 12.42
N GLU A 199 -25.08 -11.81 11.29
CA GLU A 199 -24.36 -12.10 10.06
C GLU A 199 -23.74 -10.81 9.50
N TYR A 200 -22.57 -10.89 8.87
CA TYR A 200 -21.90 -9.73 8.29
C TYR A 200 -22.83 -8.86 7.44
N VAL A 201 -22.73 -7.54 7.65
CA VAL A 201 -23.43 -6.54 6.85
C VAL A 201 -23.02 -6.67 5.40
N THR A 202 -24.01 -6.68 4.52
CA THR A 202 -23.86 -6.96 3.11
C THR A 202 -23.70 -5.69 2.27
N VAL A 203 -23.19 -5.82 1.04
CA VAL A 203 -23.11 -4.71 0.08
C VAL A 203 -24.49 -4.11 -0.17
N ARG A 204 -25.53 -4.95 -0.32
CA ARG A 204 -26.91 -4.48 -0.49
C ARG A 204 -27.35 -3.59 0.67
N GLU A 205 -27.12 -4.01 1.91
CA GLU A 205 -27.48 -3.21 3.08
C GLU A 205 -26.73 -1.88 3.15
N ALA A 206 -25.57 -1.75 2.50
CA ALA A 206 -24.76 -0.54 2.50
C ALA A 206 -25.13 0.46 1.38
N ILE A 207 -25.46 -0.03 0.17
CA ILE A 207 -25.56 0.85 -1.01
C ILE A 207 -26.89 0.78 -1.78
N ALA A 208 -27.80 -0.15 -1.47
CA ALA A 208 -29.00 -0.36 -2.30
C ALA A 208 -30.02 0.79 -2.28
N ASP A 209 -29.90 1.71 -1.32
CA ASP A 209 -30.71 2.93 -1.23
C ASP A 209 -30.12 4.14 -1.93
N LEU A 210 -28.92 4.04 -2.52
CA LEU A 210 -28.39 5.08 -3.40
C LEU A 210 -29.09 4.99 -4.75
N THR A 211 -29.46 6.14 -5.33
CA THR A 211 -30.02 6.18 -6.70
C THR A 211 -29.11 5.51 -7.73
N GLU A 212 -29.70 4.89 -8.73
CA GLU A 212 -28.97 4.32 -9.86
C GLU A 212 -28.39 5.40 -10.79
N GLU A 213 -29.01 6.59 -10.84
CA GLU A 213 -28.55 7.71 -11.64
C GLU A 213 -27.21 8.25 -11.11
N VAL A 214 -26.14 8.01 -11.88
CA VAL A 214 -24.81 8.57 -11.63
C VAL A 214 -24.59 9.82 -12.48
N ASP A 215 -23.65 10.67 -12.06
CA ASP A 215 -23.03 11.75 -12.84
C ASP A 215 -23.84 13.02 -13.13
N LYS A 216 -25.20 13.01 -13.10
CA LYS A 216 -26.01 14.22 -13.43
C LYS A 216 -25.74 15.44 -12.54
N ASN A 217 -25.30 15.24 -11.29
CA ASN A 217 -24.83 16.28 -10.36
C ASN A 217 -23.81 15.74 -9.33
N ALA A 218 -23.35 14.49 -9.48
CA ALA A 218 -22.55 13.77 -8.48
C ALA A 218 -23.17 13.72 -7.06
N VAL A 219 -24.49 13.87 -6.94
CA VAL A 219 -25.24 13.76 -5.69
C VAL A 219 -26.29 12.67 -5.84
N ALA A 220 -26.24 11.67 -4.97
CA ALA A 220 -27.28 10.66 -4.87
C ALA A 220 -28.46 11.20 -4.06
N ARG A 221 -29.67 11.03 -4.58
CA ARG A 221 -30.89 11.07 -3.76
C ARG A 221 -31.08 9.69 -3.14
N LEU A 222 -31.36 9.66 -1.84
CA LEU A 222 -31.59 8.41 -1.12
C LEU A 222 -33.01 7.90 -1.37
N SER A 223 -33.16 6.61 -1.61
CA SER A 223 -34.44 5.93 -1.57
C SER A 223 -34.88 5.81 -0.10
N ILE A 224 -35.96 6.51 0.25
CA ILE A 224 -36.57 6.51 1.59
C ILE A 224 -37.67 5.42 1.68
N SER A 225 -37.72 4.49 0.72
CA SER A 225 -38.71 3.42 0.76
C SER A 225 -38.33 2.39 1.83
N GLY A 226 -39.14 2.30 2.89
CA GLY A 226 -38.94 1.38 4.00
C GLY A 226 -38.03 1.92 5.11
N ALA A 227 -37.92 1.16 6.20
CA ALA A 227 -37.03 1.49 7.30
C ALA A 227 -35.56 1.27 6.88
N PRO A 228 -34.63 2.18 7.23
CA PRO A 228 -33.21 1.96 6.98
C PRO A 228 -32.70 0.72 7.73
N THR A 229 -31.76 0.00 7.14
CA THR A 229 -30.97 -1.01 7.87
C THR A 229 -30.21 -0.35 9.03
N PRO A 230 -29.78 -1.10 10.06
CA PRO A 230 -28.97 -0.53 11.13
C PRO A 230 -27.71 0.19 10.62
N PHE A 231 -27.08 -0.34 9.56
CA PHE A 231 -25.93 0.30 8.93
C PHE A 231 -26.31 1.60 8.19
N GLN A 232 -27.41 1.59 7.42
CA GLN A 232 -27.93 2.80 6.78
C GLN A 232 -28.30 3.86 7.80
N ALA A 233 -28.90 3.50 8.94
CA ALA A 233 -29.22 4.43 10.00
C ALA A 233 -27.99 5.13 10.58
N PHE A 234 -26.82 4.49 10.54
CA PHE A 234 -25.55 5.09 10.94
C PHE A 234 -24.97 6.03 9.86
N VAL A 235 -24.96 5.60 8.59
CA VAL A 235 -24.32 6.40 7.53
C VAL A 235 -25.19 7.54 7.04
N ARG A 236 -26.52 7.39 7.05
CA ARG A 236 -27.44 8.41 6.55
C ARG A 236 -27.41 9.65 7.44
N ASP A 237 -27.55 10.80 6.80
CA ASP A 237 -27.91 12.03 7.48
C ASP A 237 -29.41 12.34 7.29
N SER A 238 -29.86 13.44 7.87
CA SER A 238 -31.25 13.89 7.78
C SER A 238 -31.58 14.58 6.45
N SER A 239 -30.60 14.82 5.58
CA SER A 239 -30.78 15.57 4.33
C SER A 239 -31.49 14.76 3.25
N GLY A 240 -31.34 13.43 3.27
CA GLY A 240 -31.83 12.55 2.20
C GLY A 240 -30.97 12.58 0.93
N PHE A 241 -29.78 13.17 0.98
CA PHE A 241 -28.84 13.25 -0.13
C PHE A 241 -27.42 12.81 0.27
N ALA A 242 -26.65 12.32 -0.68
CA ALA A 242 -25.26 11.94 -0.48
C ALA A 242 -24.37 12.44 -1.65
N PRO A 243 -23.37 13.32 -1.41
CA PRO A 243 -22.49 13.83 -2.46
C PRO A 243 -21.47 12.78 -2.90
N ASN A 244 -20.69 13.10 -3.93
CA ASN A 244 -19.68 12.23 -4.55
C ASN A 244 -20.24 10.92 -5.16
N HIS A 245 -21.50 10.91 -5.59
CA HIS A 245 -22.10 9.77 -6.31
C HIS A 245 -21.86 9.85 -7.82
N HIS A 246 -20.60 9.64 -8.20
CA HIS A 246 -20.17 9.58 -9.58
C HIS A 246 -19.21 8.41 -9.78
N ALA A 247 -19.26 7.79 -10.95
CA ALA A 247 -18.41 6.67 -11.32
C ALA A 247 -17.29 7.11 -12.26
N ASN A 248 -16.24 6.31 -12.34
CA ASN A 248 -15.27 6.47 -13.42
C ASN A 248 -15.81 5.87 -14.73
N ASN A 249 -15.51 6.53 -15.86
CA ASN A 249 -15.92 6.05 -17.17
C ASN A 249 -15.14 4.79 -17.55
N LEU A 250 -15.86 3.71 -17.84
CA LEU A 250 -15.26 2.50 -18.39
C LEU A 250 -15.09 2.64 -19.90
N SER A 251 -13.93 2.21 -20.41
CA SER A 251 -13.75 1.99 -21.84
C SER A 251 -14.75 0.95 -22.35
N GLU A 252 -15.10 1.03 -23.64
CA GLU A 252 -16.07 0.13 -24.26
C GLU A 252 -15.71 -1.35 -24.04
N ILE A 253 -14.42 -1.69 -24.23
CA ILE A 253 -13.93 -3.05 -24.00
C ILE A 253 -14.10 -3.50 -22.54
N ASN A 254 -13.84 -2.63 -21.56
CA ASN A 254 -14.00 -2.97 -20.16
C ASN A 254 -15.48 -3.08 -19.77
N ARG A 255 -16.37 -2.28 -20.39
CA ARG A 255 -17.82 -2.43 -20.21
C ARG A 255 -18.31 -3.79 -20.73
N ARG A 256 -17.85 -4.21 -21.92
CA ARG A 256 -18.14 -5.55 -22.48
C ARG A 256 -17.61 -6.67 -21.60
N ARG A 257 -16.40 -6.52 -21.04
CA ARG A 257 -15.81 -7.47 -20.10
C ARG A 257 -16.69 -7.65 -18.86
N VAL A 258 -16.96 -6.57 -18.12
CA VAL A 258 -17.70 -6.67 -16.85
C VAL A 258 -19.16 -7.10 -17.04
N ALA A 259 -19.77 -6.87 -18.21
CA ALA A 259 -21.11 -7.34 -18.54
C ALA A 259 -21.25 -8.88 -18.52
N ASN A 260 -20.15 -9.62 -18.71
CA ASN A 260 -20.13 -11.09 -18.63
C ASN A 260 -19.86 -11.62 -17.21
N VAL A 261 -19.47 -10.75 -16.28
CA VAL A 261 -19.11 -11.16 -14.92
C VAL A 261 -20.39 -11.18 -14.07
N PRO A 262 -20.84 -12.33 -13.55
CA PRO A 262 -22.00 -12.41 -12.65
C PRO A 262 -21.69 -11.88 -11.25
N GLN A 263 -22.69 -11.73 -10.38
CA GLN A 263 -22.46 -11.35 -8.99
C GLN A 263 -21.48 -12.32 -8.32
N GLY A 264 -20.49 -11.79 -7.59
CA GLY A 264 -19.44 -12.61 -6.97
C GLY A 264 -18.39 -13.18 -7.94
N GLY A 265 -18.59 -13.00 -9.25
CA GLY A 265 -17.69 -13.42 -10.31
C GLY A 265 -16.44 -12.56 -10.46
N CYS A 266 -15.55 -12.96 -11.37
CA CYS A 266 -14.30 -12.26 -11.70
C CYS A 266 -13.87 -12.48 -13.16
N TRP A 267 -12.60 -12.20 -13.46
CA TRP A 267 -12.04 -12.33 -14.80
C TRP A 267 -12.23 -13.70 -15.46
N LYS A 268 -12.43 -14.77 -14.68
CA LYS A 268 -12.66 -16.13 -15.17
C LYS A 268 -14.02 -16.30 -15.87
N ASP A 269 -14.95 -15.39 -15.63
CA ASP A 269 -16.27 -15.40 -16.24
C ASP A 269 -16.30 -14.60 -17.55
N ILE A 270 -15.19 -13.93 -17.89
CA ILE A 270 -15.05 -13.19 -19.14
C ILE A 270 -14.64 -14.15 -20.26
N PRO A 271 -15.33 -14.12 -21.42
CA PRO A 271 -14.93 -14.90 -22.59
C PRO A 271 -13.46 -14.67 -23.00
N PRO A 272 -12.69 -15.72 -23.34
CA PRO A 272 -11.26 -15.63 -23.63
C PRO A 272 -10.88 -14.67 -24.76
N GLU A 273 -11.78 -14.40 -25.70
CA GLU A 273 -11.63 -13.44 -26.79
C GLU A 273 -11.71 -11.97 -26.33
N LEU A 274 -12.37 -11.71 -25.20
CA LEU A 274 -12.43 -10.38 -24.59
C LEU A 274 -11.33 -10.17 -23.55
N LEU A 275 -10.75 -11.25 -23.02
CA LEU A 275 -9.69 -11.17 -22.02
C LEU A 275 -8.39 -10.61 -22.62
N PRO A 276 -7.67 -9.73 -21.89
CA PRO A 276 -6.33 -9.34 -22.29
C PRO A 276 -5.39 -10.55 -22.32
N ASP A 277 -4.46 -10.60 -23.28
CA ASP A 277 -3.53 -11.73 -23.49
C ASP A 277 -2.78 -12.14 -22.23
N ARG A 278 -2.53 -11.20 -21.30
CA ARG A 278 -1.89 -11.50 -20.02
C ARG A 278 -2.59 -12.62 -19.26
N PHE A 279 -3.92 -12.75 -19.34
CA PHE A 279 -4.69 -13.76 -18.61
C PHE A 279 -4.57 -15.17 -19.19
N ARG A 280 -4.06 -15.32 -20.42
CA ARG A 280 -3.74 -16.62 -21.03
C ARG A 280 -2.57 -17.33 -20.34
N ARG A 281 -1.78 -16.58 -19.55
CA ARG A 281 -0.52 -17.03 -18.92
C ARG A 281 -0.57 -17.03 -17.38
N VAL A 282 -1.73 -16.73 -16.78
CA VAL A 282 -1.87 -16.69 -15.31
C VAL A 282 -2.47 -17.99 -14.79
N ARG A 283 -2.10 -18.40 -13.57
CA ARG A 283 -2.77 -19.56 -12.95
C ARG A 283 -4.20 -19.16 -12.60
N LEU A 284 -5.10 -20.15 -12.60
CA LEU A 284 -6.48 -19.94 -12.15
C LEU A 284 -6.60 -19.46 -10.70
N THR A 285 -5.57 -19.66 -9.87
CA THR A 285 -5.54 -19.12 -8.49
C THR A 285 -5.03 -17.69 -8.41
N ASP A 286 -4.37 -17.19 -9.45
CA ASP A 286 -3.83 -15.83 -9.48
C ASP A 286 -4.95 -14.83 -9.83
N TYR A 287 -4.80 -13.59 -9.35
CA TYR A 287 -5.67 -12.47 -9.75
C TYR A 287 -7.17 -12.70 -9.53
N ALA A 288 -7.56 -13.56 -8.60
CA ALA A 288 -8.94 -14.00 -8.39
C ALA A 288 -9.96 -12.88 -8.11
N THR A 289 -9.48 -11.67 -7.79
CA THR A 289 -10.33 -10.50 -7.57
C THR A 289 -10.42 -9.55 -8.77
N LEU A 290 -9.56 -9.67 -9.80
CA LEU A 290 -9.56 -8.73 -10.93
C LEU A 290 -10.84 -8.84 -11.75
N TYR A 291 -11.33 -7.71 -12.27
CA TYR A 291 -12.65 -7.59 -12.91
C TYR A 291 -13.80 -8.05 -12.01
N GLY A 292 -13.57 -8.18 -10.71
CA GLY A 292 -14.54 -8.76 -9.81
C GLY A 292 -15.79 -7.90 -9.68
N ARG A 293 -16.94 -8.57 -9.63
CA ARG A 293 -18.23 -7.96 -9.32
C ARG A 293 -18.60 -8.22 -7.88
N LEU A 294 -19.00 -7.15 -7.17
CA LEU A 294 -19.52 -7.29 -5.81
C LEU A 294 -20.76 -8.20 -5.79
N HIS A 295 -20.97 -8.91 -4.69
CA HIS A 295 -22.17 -9.70 -4.50
C HIS A 295 -23.07 -9.00 -3.47
N GLU A 296 -24.35 -8.79 -3.80
CA GLU A 296 -25.29 -8.05 -2.96
C GLU A 296 -25.40 -8.63 -1.55
N ALA A 297 -25.46 -9.96 -1.42
CA ALA A 297 -25.59 -10.67 -0.14
C ALA A 297 -24.26 -10.98 0.57
N SER A 298 -23.16 -10.31 0.22
CA SER A 298 -21.85 -10.47 0.88
C SER A 298 -21.24 -9.12 1.24
N PRO A 299 -20.36 -9.02 2.26
CA PRO A 299 -19.58 -7.81 2.51
C PRO A 299 -18.59 -7.58 1.36
N SER A 300 -18.24 -6.34 1.05
CA SER A 300 -17.28 -6.07 -0.02
C SER A 300 -15.87 -6.57 0.30
N TYR A 301 -15.04 -6.75 -0.72
CA TYR A 301 -13.59 -6.80 -0.50
C TYR A 301 -13.04 -5.46 -0.03
N THR A 302 -11.78 -5.45 0.42
CA THR A 302 -11.07 -4.23 0.81
C THR A 302 -11.16 -3.17 -0.29
N ILE A 303 -11.76 -2.03 0.03
CA ILE A 303 -11.78 -0.84 -0.83
C ILE A 303 -10.37 -0.22 -0.78
N SER A 304 -9.67 -0.26 -1.91
CA SER A 304 -8.30 0.24 -2.07
C SER A 304 -8.29 1.60 -2.77
N ALA A 305 -7.19 2.35 -2.71
CA ALA A 305 -7.09 3.66 -3.38
C ALA A 305 -7.39 3.65 -4.89
N GLY A 306 -7.28 2.49 -5.55
CA GLY A 306 -7.53 2.31 -6.98
C GLY A 306 -8.89 1.67 -7.30
N PHE A 307 -9.88 1.80 -6.41
CA PHE A 307 -11.20 1.18 -6.59
C PHE A 307 -12.05 1.81 -7.71
N ASN A 308 -11.57 2.88 -8.34
CA ASN A 308 -12.12 3.41 -9.59
C ASN A 308 -11.86 2.51 -10.82
N ASN A 309 -10.97 1.52 -10.69
CA ASN A 309 -10.50 0.71 -11.80
C ASN A 309 -10.93 -0.76 -11.62
N VAL A 310 -11.91 -1.21 -12.40
CA VAL A 310 -12.38 -2.60 -12.38
C VAL A 310 -11.28 -3.63 -12.70
N THR A 311 -10.19 -3.22 -13.34
CA THR A 311 -9.08 -4.11 -13.69
C THR A 311 -8.08 -4.38 -12.56
N SER A 312 -8.25 -3.70 -11.40
CA SER A 312 -7.32 -3.75 -10.25
C SER A 312 -7.87 -4.52 -9.05
N GLY A 313 -9.14 -4.97 -9.10
CA GLY A 313 -9.77 -5.72 -8.02
C GLY A 313 -11.27 -5.88 -8.22
N CYS A 314 -11.96 -6.25 -7.14
CA CYS A 314 -13.38 -6.52 -7.15
C CYS A 314 -14.15 -5.23 -6.89
N PHE A 315 -14.17 -4.38 -7.92
CA PHE A 315 -14.66 -3.00 -7.83
C PHE A 315 -15.77 -2.69 -8.85
N THR A 316 -16.39 -3.73 -9.43
CA THR A 316 -17.59 -3.58 -10.27
C THR A 316 -18.83 -3.56 -9.38
N HIS A 317 -19.75 -2.62 -9.64
CA HIS A 317 -21.04 -2.52 -8.95
C HIS A 317 -21.80 -3.86 -8.98
N PRO A 318 -22.51 -4.28 -7.91
CA PRO A 318 -23.15 -5.60 -7.89
C PRO A 318 -24.19 -5.82 -9.00
N ILE A 319 -24.90 -4.77 -9.43
CA ILE A 319 -25.98 -4.88 -10.44
C ILE A 319 -25.59 -4.25 -11.78
N HIS A 320 -24.78 -3.19 -11.76
CA HIS A 320 -24.60 -2.32 -12.94
C HIS A 320 -23.23 -2.56 -13.58
N ASN A 321 -23.12 -2.35 -14.90
CA ASN A 321 -21.88 -2.55 -15.65
C ASN A 321 -20.95 -1.34 -15.57
N ARG A 322 -20.62 -0.91 -14.34
CA ARG A 322 -19.75 0.22 -14.01
C ARG A 322 -18.86 -0.08 -12.80
N ALA A 323 -17.80 0.71 -12.65
CA ALA A 323 -17.06 0.76 -11.39
C ALA A 323 -17.95 1.31 -10.26
N LEU A 324 -17.55 1.08 -9.02
CA LEU A 324 -18.16 1.72 -7.86
C LEU A 324 -18.00 3.24 -7.94
N THR A 325 -19.00 3.98 -7.45
CA THR A 325 -18.89 5.42 -7.25
C THR A 325 -18.03 5.74 -6.03
N VAL A 326 -17.53 6.98 -5.94
CA VAL A 326 -16.82 7.44 -4.73
C VAL A 326 -17.70 7.27 -3.49
N ARG A 327 -18.99 7.63 -3.55
CA ARG A 327 -19.96 7.46 -2.46
C ARG A 327 -20.20 6.00 -2.07
N GLU A 328 -20.34 5.10 -3.02
CA GLU A 328 -20.48 3.66 -2.74
C GLU A 328 -19.27 3.13 -1.97
N GLY A 329 -18.05 3.49 -2.41
CA GLY A 329 -16.82 3.16 -1.69
C GLY A 329 -16.76 3.79 -0.30
N ALA A 330 -17.21 5.05 -0.16
CA ALA A 330 -17.25 5.76 1.12
C ALA A 330 -18.19 5.09 2.12
N ARG A 331 -19.39 4.66 1.68
CA ARG A 331 -20.31 3.90 2.52
C ARG A 331 -19.76 2.52 2.89
N LEU A 332 -19.09 1.83 1.97
CA LEU A 332 -18.42 0.55 2.28
C LEU A 332 -17.25 0.72 3.29
N GLN A 333 -16.68 1.92 3.38
CA GLN A 333 -15.73 2.32 4.43
C GLN A 333 -16.41 2.87 5.69
N GLY A 334 -17.74 3.04 5.72
CA GLY A 334 -18.47 3.54 6.88
C GLY A 334 -18.35 5.04 7.10
N PHE A 335 -18.14 5.84 6.05
CA PHE A 335 -18.33 7.29 6.13
C PHE A 335 -19.81 7.66 6.17
N ARG A 336 -20.13 8.72 6.91
CA ARG A 336 -21.46 9.33 6.84
C ARG A 336 -21.71 10.00 5.50
N ASP A 337 -22.96 10.05 5.08
CA ASP A 337 -23.39 10.64 3.82
C ASP A 337 -23.05 12.13 3.74
N SER A 338 -23.12 12.85 4.85
CA SER A 338 -22.71 14.25 4.94
C SER A 338 -21.21 14.50 4.69
N TYR A 339 -20.37 13.46 4.72
CA TYR A 339 -18.92 13.60 4.53
C TYR A 339 -18.59 13.77 3.05
N GLU A 340 -18.13 14.95 2.64
CA GLU A 340 -17.87 15.27 1.24
C GLU A 340 -16.38 15.25 0.90
N PHE A 341 -16.01 14.55 -0.17
CA PHE A 341 -14.63 14.43 -0.62
C PHE A 341 -14.32 15.47 -1.68
N LEU A 342 -13.23 16.24 -1.48
CA LEU A 342 -12.83 17.32 -2.37
C LEU A 342 -11.67 16.93 -3.30
N GLY A 343 -11.50 17.72 -4.37
CA GLY A 343 -10.44 17.55 -5.36
C GLY A 343 -10.87 16.73 -6.58
N PRO A 344 -9.93 16.44 -7.50
CA PRO A 344 -10.20 15.63 -8.69
C PRO A 344 -10.70 14.23 -8.31
N ARG A 345 -11.49 13.60 -9.19
CA ARG A 345 -12.13 12.29 -8.91
C ARG A 345 -11.12 11.24 -8.43
N GLU A 346 -9.98 11.11 -9.11
CA GLU A 346 -8.93 10.16 -8.71
C GLU A 346 -8.41 10.40 -7.29
N ALA A 347 -8.30 11.66 -6.87
CA ALA A 347 -7.93 12.00 -5.50
C ALA A 347 -9.03 11.60 -4.52
N GLN A 348 -10.31 11.75 -4.86
CA GLN A 348 -11.42 11.33 -4.01
C GLN A 348 -11.45 9.81 -3.82
N TYR A 349 -11.25 9.03 -4.89
CA TYR A 349 -11.09 7.56 -4.81
C TYR A 349 -9.91 7.17 -3.91
N ARG A 350 -8.76 7.84 -4.06
CA ARG A 350 -7.56 7.60 -3.25
C ARG A 350 -7.81 7.88 -1.77
N GLN A 351 -8.44 9.02 -1.46
CA GLN A 351 -8.82 9.44 -0.11
C GLN A 351 -9.68 8.38 0.57
N VAL A 352 -10.76 7.95 -0.09
CA VAL A 352 -11.67 6.92 0.44
C VAL A 352 -10.94 5.58 0.65
N GLY A 353 -10.13 5.12 -0.30
CA GLY A 353 -9.45 3.83 -0.19
C GLY A 353 -8.35 3.78 0.88
N ASN A 354 -7.64 4.90 1.08
CA ASN A 354 -6.59 5.02 2.09
C ASN A 354 -7.13 5.20 3.51
N ALA A 355 -8.34 5.74 3.67
CA ALA A 355 -8.90 5.99 4.99
C ALA A 355 -9.02 4.73 5.87
N VAL A 356 -8.82 4.93 7.16
CA VAL A 356 -9.30 4.01 8.20
C VAL A 356 -10.82 4.18 8.31
N PRO A 357 -11.63 3.10 8.27
CA PRO A 357 -13.08 3.16 8.39
C PRO A 357 -13.59 3.92 9.62
N PRO A 358 -14.33 5.03 9.45
CA PRO A 358 -14.90 5.78 10.57
C PRO A 358 -15.82 4.92 11.44
N TYR A 359 -16.60 4.01 10.84
CA TYR A 359 -17.51 3.14 11.59
C TYR A 359 -16.77 2.23 12.59
N PHE A 360 -15.67 1.60 12.16
CA PHE A 360 -14.85 0.79 13.07
C PHE A 360 -14.16 1.68 14.11
N MET A 361 -13.62 2.82 13.69
CA MET A 361 -12.93 3.74 14.59
C MET A 361 -13.87 4.25 15.70
N MET A 362 -15.14 4.55 15.38
CA MET A 362 -16.16 4.89 16.36
C MET A 362 -16.30 3.80 17.44
N ARG A 363 -16.48 2.53 17.02
CA ARG A 363 -16.61 1.40 17.94
C ARG A 363 -15.37 1.22 18.82
N LEU A 364 -14.18 1.41 18.24
CA LEU A 364 -12.92 1.30 18.97
C LEU A 364 -12.78 2.41 20.01
N VAL A 365 -13.12 3.65 19.66
CA VAL A 365 -13.05 4.80 20.57
C VAL A 365 -14.05 4.63 21.72
N GLN A 366 -15.29 4.21 21.45
CA GLN A 366 -16.29 3.91 22.47
C GLN A 366 -15.79 2.87 23.48
N HIS A 367 -15.28 1.73 22.99
CA HIS A 367 -14.67 0.69 23.83
C HIS A 367 -13.56 1.25 24.73
N LEU A 368 -12.74 2.14 24.19
CA LEU A 368 -11.65 2.78 24.93
C LEU A 368 -12.13 3.92 25.85
N GLN A 369 -13.36 4.40 25.77
CA GLN A 369 -13.93 5.31 26.76
C GLN A 369 -14.59 4.56 27.90
N ASP A 370 -15.36 3.53 27.57
CA ASP A 370 -16.30 2.89 28.49
C ASP A 370 -15.65 1.79 29.37
N SER A 371 -14.40 1.40 29.07
CA SER A 371 -13.64 0.36 29.81
C SER A 371 -14.40 -0.98 29.91
N GLU A 372 -15.15 -1.33 28.87
CA GLU A 372 -15.96 -2.55 28.82
C GLU A 372 -15.12 -3.83 28.71
N ALA A 373 -15.76 -4.96 29.01
CA ALA A 373 -15.21 -6.28 28.69
C ALA A 373 -14.97 -6.39 27.19
N GLY A 374 -13.76 -6.76 26.80
CA GLY A 374 -13.36 -6.86 25.40
C GLY A 374 -12.62 -8.15 25.07
N LEU A 375 -12.31 -8.32 23.80
CA LEU A 375 -11.47 -9.40 23.31
C LEU A 375 -10.01 -9.11 23.70
N PRO A 376 -9.31 -10.03 24.39
CA PRO A 376 -7.90 -9.85 24.69
C PRO A 376 -7.08 -9.65 23.42
N ALA A 377 -6.23 -8.63 23.43
CA ALA A 377 -5.32 -8.34 22.33
C ALA A 377 -4.36 -9.51 22.12
N ARG A 378 -4.19 -9.94 20.86
CA ARG A 378 -3.27 -11.04 20.52
C ARG A 378 -1.80 -10.64 20.49
N ILE A 379 -1.50 -9.34 20.41
CA ILE A 379 -0.13 -8.82 20.40
C ILE A 379 0.07 -7.97 21.65
N THR A 380 0.88 -8.49 22.58
CA THR A 380 1.30 -7.82 23.81
C THR A 380 2.80 -8.03 23.99
N SER A 381 3.47 -7.22 24.83
CA SER A 381 4.90 -7.36 25.11
C SER A 381 5.27 -8.76 25.59
N PRO A 382 4.55 -9.38 26.56
CA PRO A 382 4.81 -10.77 26.96
C PRO A 382 4.74 -11.78 25.81
N VAL A 383 3.80 -11.59 24.87
CA VAL A 383 3.68 -12.46 23.69
C VAL A 383 4.86 -12.23 22.74
N LEU A 384 5.25 -10.98 22.49
CA LEU A 384 6.38 -10.63 21.61
C LEU A 384 7.73 -11.10 22.16
N ASP A 385 7.92 -11.02 23.48
CA ASP A 385 9.14 -11.40 24.20
C ASP A 385 9.29 -12.91 24.35
N SER A 386 8.18 -13.65 24.36
CA SER A 386 8.20 -15.12 24.40
C SER A 386 8.94 -15.76 23.22
N GLY A 387 9.18 -15.01 22.13
CA GLY A 387 9.78 -15.50 20.90
C GLY A 387 8.89 -16.46 20.12
N ARG A 388 7.69 -16.78 20.63
CA ARG A 388 6.74 -17.68 19.96
C ARG A 388 6.17 -17.02 18.71
N LYS A 389 5.89 -17.86 17.72
CA LYS A 389 5.23 -17.40 16.50
C LYS A 389 3.82 -16.92 16.83
N LEU A 390 3.47 -15.71 16.40
CA LEU A 390 2.11 -15.18 16.51
C LEU A 390 1.10 -16.14 15.86
N PRO A 391 -0.14 -16.22 16.41
CA PRO A 391 -1.21 -16.98 15.77
C PRO A 391 -1.55 -16.42 14.39
N SER A 392 -2.42 -17.11 13.65
CA SER A 392 -2.92 -16.58 12.37
C SER A 392 -3.69 -15.28 12.62
N MET A 393 -3.05 -14.15 12.29
CA MET A 393 -3.62 -12.82 12.56
C MET A 393 -4.79 -12.49 11.63
N VAL A 394 -4.76 -12.96 10.39
CA VAL A 394 -5.85 -12.82 9.41
C VAL A 394 -6.58 -14.14 9.26
N LYS A 395 -7.92 -14.13 9.41
CA LYS A 395 -8.78 -15.26 9.06
C LYS A 395 -8.91 -15.30 7.54
N ARG A 396 -8.67 -16.46 6.90
CA ARG A 396 -9.07 -16.64 5.49
C ARG A 396 -10.59 -16.84 5.47
N TYR A 397 -11.31 -15.84 4.96
CA TYR A 397 -12.76 -15.91 4.77
C TYR A 397 -13.19 -17.17 3.99
N MET A 398 -12.35 -17.65 3.07
CA MET A 398 -12.63 -18.77 2.16
C MET A 398 -12.07 -20.15 2.58
N LYS A 399 -11.61 -20.34 3.83
CA LYS A 399 -10.94 -21.60 4.21
C LYS A 399 -11.88 -22.77 4.51
N ARG A 400 -13.20 -22.58 4.53
CA ARG A 400 -14.17 -23.67 4.65
C ARG A 400 -14.87 -23.86 3.30
N LYS A 401 -15.05 -25.13 2.89
CA LYS A 401 -16.24 -25.51 2.11
C LYS A 401 -17.41 -25.15 3.01
N ASN A 402 -17.89 -23.93 2.87
CA ASN A 402 -19.01 -23.46 3.64
C ASN A 402 -20.21 -23.84 2.78
N ASP A 403 -21.04 -24.77 3.24
CA ASP A 403 -22.22 -25.22 2.50
C ASP A 403 -23.36 -24.19 2.57
N SER A 404 -23.08 -22.96 3.05
CA SER A 404 -24.05 -21.88 2.97
C SER A 404 -24.31 -21.53 1.50
N VAL A 405 -25.57 -21.29 1.16
CA VAL A 405 -26.00 -20.84 -0.17
C VAL A 405 -25.13 -19.65 -0.64
N ARG A 406 -24.79 -18.74 0.29
CA ARG A 406 -23.88 -17.58 0.09
C ARG A 406 -22.43 -17.91 -0.30
N SER A 407 -21.98 -19.15 -0.12
CA SER A 407 -20.61 -19.58 -0.40
C SER A 407 -20.51 -20.38 -1.70
N ARG A 408 -21.64 -20.92 -2.17
CA ARG A 408 -21.81 -21.37 -3.56
C ARG A 408 -21.92 -20.18 -4.51
N ASP A 409 -22.49 -19.06 -4.04
CA ASP A 409 -22.75 -17.85 -4.84
C ASP A 409 -21.83 -16.64 -4.49
N GLY A 410 -20.99 -16.74 -3.45
CA GLY A 410 -20.09 -15.68 -2.99
C GLY A 410 -18.70 -15.71 -3.62
N TYR A 411 -17.90 -14.66 -3.38
CA TYR A 411 -16.70 -14.34 -4.16
C TYR A 411 -15.80 -15.54 -4.53
N GLY A 412 -15.69 -15.78 -5.84
CA GLY A 412 -15.05 -16.93 -6.47
C GLY A 412 -13.52 -16.99 -6.33
N GLY A 413 -13.05 -17.49 -5.19
CA GLY A 413 -11.65 -17.93 -4.98
C GLY A 413 -11.38 -19.40 -5.33
N GLY A 414 -12.29 -20.07 -6.05
CA GLY A 414 -12.13 -21.46 -6.46
C GLY A 414 -11.24 -21.64 -7.69
N THR A 415 -10.61 -22.81 -7.81
CA THR A 415 -9.99 -23.31 -9.05
C THR A 415 -11.07 -23.88 -9.97
N TYR A 416 -12.02 -23.05 -10.42
CA TYR A 416 -13.01 -23.45 -11.41
C TYR A 416 -12.52 -23.12 -12.82
N TRP A 417 -12.96 -23.92 -13.78
CA TRP A 417 -12.62 -23.76 -15.18
C TRP A 417 -13.31 -22.51 -15.76
N PRO A 418 -12.58 -21.55 -16.35
CA PRO A 418 -13.18 -20.33 -16.87
C PRO A 418 -14.22 -20.58 -17.96
N ALA A 419 -15.23 -19.71 -18.02
CA ALA A 419 -16.29 -19.82 -19.02
C ALA A 419 -15.73 -19.63 -20.44
N GLY A 420 -16.02 -20.58 -21.34
CA GLY A 420 -15.59 -20.51 -22.75
C GLY A 420 -14.16 -21.00 -23.03
N TRP A 421 -13.45 -21.58 -22.07
CA TRP A 421 -12.07 -22.07 -22.22
C TRP A 421 -11.96 -23.54 -22.64
N GLY A 422 -13.03 -24.11 -23.20
CA GLY A 422 -13.08 -25.52 -23.62
C GLY A 422 -13.39 -26.49 -22.47
N GLU A 423 -13.02 -27.76 -22.64
CA GLU A 423 -13.33 -28.83 -21.69
C GLU A 423 -12.62 -28.63 -20.34
N PRO A 424 -13.34 -28.76 -19.20
CA PRO A 424 -12.74 -28.63 -17.88
C PRO A 424 -11.65 -29.67 -17.62
N ILE A 425 -10.47 -29.21 -17.20
CA ILE A 425 -9.41 -30.08 -16.71
C ILE A 425 -9.75 -30.56 -15.28
N PRO A 426 -9.43 -31.81 -14.91
CA PRO A 426 -9.61 -32.31 -13.55
C PRO A 426 -9.06 -31.36 -12.47
N ALA A 427 -9.85 -31.16 -11.41
CA ALA A 427 -9.58 -30.14 -10.40
C ALA A 427 -8.26 -30.37 -9.63
N ASP A 428 -7.87 -31.63 -9.45
CA ASP A 428 -6.60 -32.07 -8.87
C ASP A 428 -5.40 -31.69 -9.75
N ALA A 429 -5.50 -31.87 -11.08
CA ALA A 429 -4.49 -31.44 -12.03
C ALA A 429 -4.34 -29.90 -12.06
N VAL A 430 -5.46 -29.17 -12.01
CA VAL A 430 -5.45 -27.70 -11.89
C VAL A 430 -4.83 -27.25 -10.57
N ALA A 431 -5.16 -27.91 -9.45
CA ALA A 431 -4.65 -27.56 -8.13
C ALA A 431 -3.15 -27.85 -7.98
N ALA A 432 -2.64 -28.92 -8.61
CA ALA A 432 -1.24 -29.32 -8.53
C ALA A 432 -0.30 -28.34 -9.26
N ASN A 433 -0.70 -27.85 -10.44
CA ASN A 433 0.21 -27.10 -11.33
C ASN A 433 -0.29 -25.71 -11.76
N GLY A 434 -1.57 -25.39 -11.56
CA GLY A 434 -2.18 -24.14 -12.04
C GLY A 434 -2.08 -24.03 -13.57
N TYR A 435 -3.09 -24.51 -14.30
CA TYR A 435 -3.11 -24.55 -15.76
C TYR A 435 -2.59 -23.25 -16.42
N ARG A 436 -1.71 -23.41 -17.42
CA ARG A 436 -1.09 -22.37 -18.25
C ARG A 436 -0.98 -22.91 -19.68
N LEU A 437 -1.18 -22.07 -20.69
CA LEU A 437 -0.94 -22.45 -22.08
C LEU A 437 0.58 -22.54 -22.32
N GLU A 438 1.06 -23.72 -22.74
CA GLU A 438 2.47 -24.14 -22.70
C GLU A 438 3.40 -23.39 -23.68
N ASP A 439 2.85 -22.82 -24.76
CA ASP A 439 3.64 -22.21 -25.86
C ASP A 439 3.92 -20.70 -25.70
N THR A 440 3.80 -20.12 -24.51
CA THR A 440 4.10 -18.69 -24.30
C THR A 440 5.01 -18.52 -23.08
N PRO A 441 6.08 -17.69 -23.15
CA PRO A 441 7.03 -17.51 -22.03
C PRO A 441 6.32 -17.13 -20.72
N LEU A 442 6.96 -17.13 -19.54
CA LEU A 442 6.29 -16.67 -18.32
C LEU A 442 6.30 -15.13 -18.22
N ARG A 443 5.19 -14.49 -17.84
CA ARG A 443 5.18 -13.02 -17.60
C ARG A 443 5.83 -12.67 -16.26
N TYR A 444 5.73 -13.58 -15.29
CA TYR A 444 6.40 -13.50 -14.00
C TYR A 444 7.00 -14.87 -13.69
N ARG A 445 8.31 -14.92 -13.44
CA ARG A 445 8.99 -16.12 -12.92
C ARG A 445 8.30 -16.59 -11.62
N ARG A 446 8.27 -17.89 -11.36
CA ARG A 446 7.58 -18.45 -10.19
C ARG A 446 8.10 -17.86 -8.88
N ARG A 447 7.29 -17.84 -7.82
CA ARG A 447 7.67 -17.31 -6.49
C ARG A 447 8.83 -18.10 -5.85
N ASP A 448 8.98 -19.36 -6.26
CA ASP A 448 10.08 -20.28 -5.97
C ASP A 448 11.30 -20.05 -6.87
N GLU A 449 11.13 -19.57 -8.11
CA GLU A 449 12.23 -19.08 -8.95
C GLU A 449 12.80 -17.74 -8.43
N TRP A 450 12.02 -17.01 -7.62
CA TRP A 450 12.44 -15.83 -6.85
C TRP A 450 12.92 -16.15 -5.43
N ARG A 451 12.66 -17.37 -4.92
CA ARG A 451 13.39 -17.84 -3.74
C ARG A 451 14.79 -18.18 -4.22
N VAL A 452 15.59 -17.13 -4.39
CA VAL A 452 17.03 -17.23 -4.21
C VAL A 452 17.20 -18.04 -2.93
N THR A 453 17.65 -19.28 -3.11
CA THR A 453 18.21 -20.10 -2.06
C THR A 453 18.99 -19.17 -1.15
N ARG A 454 18.59 -19.08 0.13
CA ARG A 454 19.23 -18.30 1.22
C ARG A 454 20.58 -17.76 0.79
N ASP A 455 20.75 -16.44 0.68
CA ASP A 455 22.01 -15.75 0.34
C ASP A 455 23.26 -16.54 0.81
N HIS A 456 23.83 -17.35 -0.08
CA HIS A 456 25.17 -17.92 0.09
C HIS A 456 26.01 -17.20 -0.95
N PHE A 457 26.62 -16.10 -0.54
CA PHE A 457 27.57 -15.36 -1.34
C PHE A 457 28.96 -15.94 -1.11
N VAL A 458 29.65 -16.35 -2.19
CA VAL A 458 31.06 -16.74 -2.12
C VAL A 458 31.91 -15.59 -2.65
N ASN A 459 32.73 -14.99 -1.78
CA ASN A 459 33.53 -13.80 -2.11
C ASN A 459 34.57 -14.01 -3.23
N LYS A 460 34.98 -15.26 -3.51
CA LYS A 460 35.98 -15.56 -4.54
C LYS A 460 35.47 -15.28 -5.96
N ASP A 461 34.17 -15.47 -6.19
CA ASP A 461 33.64 -15.45 -7.56
C ASP A 461 33.42 -14.03 -8.06
N ILE A 462 33.08 -13.07 -7.19
CA ILE A 462 32.93 -11.65 -7.58
C ILE A 462 34.26 -10.99 -7.94
N ILE A 463 35.37 -11.36 -7.28
CA ILE A 463 36.70 -10.81 -7.60
C ILE A 463 37.10 -11.30 -8.99
N LYS A 464 36.92 -12.60 -9.26
CA LYS A 464 37.21 -13.19 -10.56
C LYS A 464 36.37 -12.54 -11.67
N VAL A 465 35.05 -12.39 -11.47
CA VAL A 465 34.16 -11.70 -12.44
C VAL A 465 34.63 -10.27 -12.68
N TYR A 466 35.02 -9.54 -11.63
CA TYR A 466 35.53 -8.19 -11.76
C TYR A 466 36.82 -8.18 -12.60
N GLU A 467 37.80 -9.02 -12.26
CA GLU A 467 39.11 -9.09 -12.90
C GLU A 467 39.02 -9.53 -14.38
N ASP A 468 38.17 -10.50 -14.69
CA ASP A 468 37.98 -11.01 -16.05
C ASP A 468 37.45 -9.92 -17.01
N GLN A 469 36.74 -8.92 -16.47
CA GLN A 469 35.98 -7.93 -17.25
C GLN A 469 36.71 -6.58 -17.34
N ARG A 470 37.81 -6.41 -16.59
CA ARG A 470 38.67 -5.22 -16.63
C ARG A 470 39.29 -4.94 -18.01
N ARG A 471 39.38 -5.94 -18.89
CA ARG A 471 39.99 -5.80 -20.22
C ARG A 471 39.04 -5.18 -21.25
N LEU A 472 37.77 -4.97 -20.90
CA LEU A 472 36.80 -4.37 -21.79
C LEU A 472 36.89 -2.84 -21.69
N GLU A 473 37.14 -2.20 -22.82
CA GLU A 473 37.03 -0.74 -22.94
C GLU A 473 35.56 -0.32 -22.90
N LEU A 474 35.29 0.87 -22.34
CA LEU A 474 33.94 1.42 -22.29
C LEU A 474 33.50 1.83 -23.72
N PRO A 475 32.53 1.15 -24.35
CA PRO A 475 32.10 1.50 -25.70
C PRO A 475 31.48 2.91 -25.75
N SER A 476 31.53 3.57 -26.91
CA SER A 476 30.93 4.90 -27.11
C SER A 476 29.40 4.89 -27.15
N GLY A 477 28.76 3.72 -27.11
CA GLY A 477 27.30 3.52 -27.14
C GLY A 477 26.72 2.93 -25.85
N ALA A 478 25.54 2.30 -25.97
CA ALA A 478 24.91 1.59 -24.86
C ALA A 478 25.66 0.29 -24.50
N ILE A 479 25.75 -0.03 -23.22
CA ILE A 479 26.32 -1.28 -22.73
C ILE A 479 25.18 -2.17 -22.25
N ALA A 480 24.94 -3.30 -22.92
CA ALA A 480 23.95 -4.28 -22.50
C ALA A 480 24.65 -5.49 -21.86
N LEU A 481 24.40 -5.72 -20.57
CA LEU A 481 24.94 -6.85 -19.83
C LEU A 481 23.83 -7.88 -19.60
N ALA A 482 23.97 -9.04 -20.24
CA ALA A 482 22.97 -10.10 -20.15
C ALA A 482 22.86 -10.65 -18.71
N LEU A 483 21.63 -10.76 -18.20
CA LEU A 483 21.35 -11.32 -16.89
C LEU A 483 21.29 -12.85 -16.95
N VAL A 484 22.44 -13.46 -17.22
CA VAL A 484 22.61 -14.91 -17.26
C VAL A 484 23.14 -15.39 -15.92
N ARG A 485 22.54 -16.45 -15.38
CA ARG A 485 23.07 -17.12 -14.19
C ARG A 485 24.21 -18.05 -14.64
N GLU A 486 25.43 -17.65 -14.36
CA GLU A 486 26.64 -18.45 -14.51
C GLU A 486 27.30 -18.56 -13.12
N ASP A 487 27.75 -19.76 -12.77
CA ASP A 487 28.35 -20.07 -11.47
C ASP A 487 27.38 -19.83 -10.28
N ASP A 488 27.93 -19.71 -9.06
CA ASP A 488 27.19 -19.45 -7.82
C ASP A 488 26.90 -17.96 -7.58
N VAL A 489 27.13 -17.08 -8.58
CA VAL A 489 26.88 -15.64 -8.50
C VAL A 489 25.49 -15.30 -9.06
N ASP A 490 24.73 -14.47 -8.35
CA ASP A 490 23.45 -13.95 -8.84
C ASP A 490 23.64 -13.16 -10.14
N ALA A 491 22.73 -13.34 -11.10
CA ALA A 491 22.86 -12.77 -12.44
C ALA A 491 22.90 -11.22 -12.42
N ILE A 492 22.18 -10.58 -11.50
CA ILE A 492 22.20 -9.12 -11.35
C ILE A 492 23.52 -8.68 -10.74
N ASP A 493 24.03 -9.41 -9.76
CA ASP A 493 25.31 -9.09 -9.14
C ASP A 493 26.47 -9.25 -10.12
N ARG A 494 26.45 -10.30 -10.94
CA ARG A 494 27.43 -10.50 -12.01
C ARG A 494 27.45 -9.33 -12.97
N ALA A 495 26.27 -8.91 -13.45
CA ALA A 495 26.14 -7.75 -14.34
C ALA A 495 26.58 -6.44 -13.66
N ILE A 496 26.28 -6.23 -12.38
CA ILE A 496 26.74 -5.06 -11.65
C ILE A 496 28.28 -5.08 -11.50
N VAL A 497 28.87 -6.22 -11.15
CA VAL A 497 30.32 -6.36 -11.00
C VAL A 497 31.04 -6.14 -12.34
N GLN A 498 30.50 -6.69 -13.43
CA GLN A 498 30.93 -6.42 -14.80
C GLN A 498 30.89 -4.92 -15.11
N LEU A 499 29.76 -4.26 -14.81
CA LEU A 499 29.60 -2.82 -15.03
C LEU A 499 30.63 -1.99 -14.25
N LEU A 500 30.86 -2.33 -12.97
CA LEU A 500 31.87 -1.64 -12.14
C LEU A 500 33.28 -1.81 -12.70
N ALA A 501 33.62 -3.00 -13.21
CA ALA A 501 34.92 -3.25 -13.84
C ALA A 501 35.10 -2.43 -15.11
N ILE A 502 34.08 -2.40 -15.96
CA ILE A 502 34.07 -1.63 -17.21
C ILE A 502 34.22 -0.13 -16.90
N ILE A 503 33.43 0.41 -15.97
CA ILE A 503 33.52 1.81 -15.54
C ILE A 503 34.91 2.12 -14.97
N GLY A 504 35.44 1.25 -14.09
CA GLY A 504 36.77 1.40 -13.50
C GLY A 504 37.90 1.48 -14.50
N SER A 505 37.84 0.65 -15.55
CA SER A 505 38.84 0.62 -16.63
C SER A 505 38.80 1.86 -17.54
N SER A 506 37.66 2.55 -17.63
CA SER A 506 37.53 3.74 -18.49
C SER A 506 38.32 4.95 -17.99
N GLY A 507 38.48 5.10 -16.66
CA GLY A 507 39.18 6.22 -16.03
C GLY A 507 38.48 7.59 -16.11
N TYR A 508 37.33 7.71 -16.80
CA TYR A 508 36.60 8.96 -16.95
C TYR A 508 35.50 9.12 -15.87
N PRO A 509 35.21 10.36 -15.43
CA PRO A 509 34.12 10.61 -14.50
C PRO A 509 32.76 10.35 -15.17
N LEU A 510 31.87 9.64 -14.47
CA LEU A 510 30.54 9.23 -14.97
C LEU A 510 29.45 9.55 -13.93
N GLU A 511 28.43 10.29 -14.34
CA GLU A 511 27.18 10.42 -13.61
C GLU A 511 26.14 9.44 -14.14
N MET A 512 25.81 8.44 -13.33
CA MET A 512 24.86 7.40 -13.68
C MET A 512 23.54 7.62 -12.96
N GLN A 513 22.50 7.95 -13.72
CA GLN A 513 21.13 7.97 -13.24
C GLN A 513 20.62 6.52 -13.07
N VAL A 514 20.37 6.13 -11.82
CA VAL A 514 19.90 4.78 -11.46
C VAL A 514 18.55 4.93 -10.81
N SER A 515 17.46 4.95 -11.58
CA SER A 515 16.10 5.22 -11.05
C SER A 515 15.62 4.16 -10.05
N VAL A 516 16.11 2.92 -10.17
CA VAL A 516 15.70 1.79 -9.32
C VAL A 516 16.52 1.74 -8.03
N ARG A 517 15.88 1.97 -6.88
CA ARG A 517 16.55 1.96 -5.56
C ARG A 517 17.26 0.65 -5.23
N TYR A 518 16.70 -0.49 -5.62
CA TYR A 518 17.33 -1.80 -5.44
C TYR A 518 18.70 -1.89 -6.12
N LEU A 519 18.82 -1.40 -7.36
CA LEU A 519 20.09 -1.37 -8.08
C LEU A 519 21.12 -0.49 -7.37
N ARG A 520 20.71 0.69 -6.87
CA ARG A 520 21.60 1.57 -6.09
C ARG A 520 22.17 0.87 -4.86
N ALA A 521 21.32 0.17 -4.10
CA ALA A 521 21.73 -0.57 -2.92
C ALA A 521 22.67 -1.75 -3.26
N ARG A 522 22.42 -2.47 -4.37
CA ARG A 522 23.27 -3.57 -4.83
C ARG A 522 24.62 -3.10 -5.36
N LEU A 523 24.63 -2.02 -6.15
CA LEU A 523 25.86 -1.33 -6.58
C LEU A 523 26.72 -0.94 -5.39
N LYS A 524 26.14 -0.32 -4.34
CA LYS A 524 26.85 0.02 -3.10
C LYS A 524 27.45 -1.19 -2.41
N LEU A 525 26.63 -2.23 -2.21
CA LEU A 525 27.06 -3.45 -1.52
C LEU A 525 28.23 -4.15 -2.24
N LEU A 526 28.14 -4.28 -3.57
CA LEU A 526 29.15 -4.95 -4.37
C LEU A 526 30.43 -4.11 -4.48
N HIS A 527 30.28 -2.79 -4.65
CA HIS A 527 31.39 -1.85 -4.61
C HIS A 527 32.15 -1.91 -3.28
N ASP A 528 31.44 -1.86 -2.14
CA ASP A 528 32.06 -1.92 -0.81
C ASP A 528 32.80 -3.24 -0.59
N ARG A 529 32.26 -4.37 -1.06
CA ARG A 529 32.92 -5.67 -0.98
C ARG A 529 34.18 -5.75 -1.84
N LEU A 530 34.12 -5.26 -3.08
CA LEU A 530 35.29 -5.19 -3.96
C LEU A 530 36.38 -4.28 -3.35
N ARG A 531 35.97 -3.17 -2.71
CA ARG A 531 36.86 -2.27 -1.98
C ARG A 531 37.50 -2.94 -0.77
N GLU A 532 36.73 -3.67 0.04
CA GLU A 532 37.25 -4.44 1.18
C GLU A 532 38.28 -5.50 0.75
N LYS A 533 38.13 -6.03 -0.46
CA LYS A 533 39.05 -6.99 -1.06
C LYS A 533 40.21 -6.36 -1.82
N GLN A 534 40.31 -5.03 -1.81
CA GLN A 534 41.39 -4.25 -2.41
C GLN A 534 41.63 -4.60 -3.89
N VAL A 535 40.55 -4.81 -4.66
CA VAL A 535 40.69 -5.02 -6.11
C VAL A 535 41.24 -3.76 -6.77
N GLU A 536 42.14 -3.93 -7.74
CA GLU A 536 42.75 -2.80 -8.43
C GLU A 536 41.75 -2.08 -9.37
N TYR A 537 41.95 -0.78 -9.59
CA TYR A 537 41.18 0.07 -10.51
C TYR A 537 39.66 0.11 -10.22
N LEU A 538 39.24 -0.14 -8.97
CA LEU A 538 37.86 0.09 -8.56
C LEU A 538 37.54 1.59 -8.63
N PRO A 539 36.50 2.02 -9.38
CA PRO A 539 36.19 3.44 -9.49
C PRO A 539 35.76 3.98 -8.13
N GLN A 540 36.18 5.21 -7.79
CA GLN A 540 35.58 5.91 -6.65
C GLN A 540 34.09 6.08 -6.92
N MET A 541 33.25 5.82 -5.92
CA MET A 541 31.80 5.86 -6.08
C MET A 541 31.16 6.68 -4.97
N GLU A 542 30.31 7.63 -5.35
CA GLU A 542 29.51 8.45 -4.46
C GLU A 542 28.03 8.34 -4.85
N ILE A 543 27.15 8.14 -3.87
CA ILE A 543 25.70 8.05 -4.11
C ILE A 543 25.05 9.36 -3.67
N ILE A 544 24.33 9.99 -4.60
CA ILE A 544 23.56 11.21 -4.37
C ILE A 544 22.09 10.81 -4.28
N GLU A 545 21.64 10.53 -3.06
CA GLU A 545 20.35 9.89 -2.83
C GLU A 545 19.14 10.74 -3.21
N LEU A 546 19.25 12.08 -3.16
CA LEU A 546 18.15 13.01 -3.46
C LEU A 546 17.63 12.88 -4.91
N ASP A 547 18.51 12.55 -5.86
CA ASP A 547 18.18 12.53 -7.30
C ASP A 547 18.29 11.14 -7.94
N GLY A 548 18.68 10.12 -7.17
CA GLY A 548 18.88 8.76 -7.68
C GLY A 548 20.09 8.63 -8.62
N VAL A 549 21.12 9.46 -8.41
CA VAL A 549 22.35 9.52 -9.22
C VAL A 549 23.51 8.88 -8.45
N ILE A 550 24.37 8.16 -9.17
CA ILE A 550 25.64 7.63 -8.67
C ILE A 550 26.77 8.25 -9.48
N ARG A 551 27.73 8.89 -8.81
CA ARG A 551 28.93 9.43 -9.42
C ARG A 551 30.07 8.43 -9.33
N PHE A 552 30.78 8.24 -10.44
CA PHE A 552 32.02 7.48 -10.49
C PHE A 552 33.20 8.40 -10.87
N GLY A 553 34.35 8.25 -10.22
CA GLY A 553 35.58 9.02 -10.49
C GLY A 553 35.69 10.36 -9.74
N GLN A 554 36.86 11.02 -9.81
CA GLN A 554 37.07 12.35 -9.23
C GLN A 554 36.69 13.44 -10.25
N ALA A 555 36.01 14.49 -9.77
CA ALA A 555 35.39 15.57 -10.56
C ALA A 555 36.39 16.55 -11.21
N ILE A 556 37.40 16.04 -11.92
CA ILE A 556 38.29 16.87 -12.74
C ILE A 556 37.82 16.74 -14.20
N GLY A 557 36.80 17.52 -14.55
CA GLY A 557 36.15 17.52 -15.88
C GLY A 557 34.63 17.49 -15.81
N LEU A 558 33.95 17.74 -16.95
CA LEU A 558 32.50 17.51 -17.07
C LEU A 558 32.26 15.99 -17.12
N PRO A 559 31.43 15.42 -16.23
CA PRO A 559 31.15 13.99 -16.24
C PRO A 559 30.27 13.60 -17.43
N ASP A 560 30.51 12.42 -17.97
CA ASP A 560 29.55 11.82 -18.90
C ASP A 560 28.27 11.46 -18.15
N VAL A 561 27.11 11.64 -18.80
CA VAL A 561 25.82 11.28 -18.22
C VAL A 561 25.34 9.97 -18.82
N ALA A 562 24.97 9.04 -17.95
CA ALA A 562 24.39 7.76 -18.32
C ALA A 562 23.14 7.43 -17.52
N ARG A 563 22.33 6.50 -18.04
CA ARG A 563 21.14 5.96 -17.37
C ARG A 563 21.20 4.44 -17.34
N LEU A 564 20.96 3.87 -16.16
CA LEU A 564 20.95 2.42 -15.97
C LEU A 564 19.51 1.89 -15.91
N THR A 565 19.15 0.95 -16.79
CA THR A 565 17.82 0.36 -16.92
C THR A 565 17.87 -1.17 -17.03
N PHE A 566 16.74 -1.82 -16.72
CA PHE A 566 16.53 -3.24 -17.07
C PHE A 566 15.73 -3.30 -18.37
N GLU A 567 16.18 -4.11 -19.34
CA GLU A 567 15.54 -4.21 -20.65
C GLU A 567 15.42 -5.67 -21.10
N ASP A 568 14.31 -6.03 -21.73
CA ASP A 568 14.00 -7.42 -22.13
C ASP A 568 14.40 -7.73 -23.60
N SER A 569 15.06 -6.80 -24.31
CA SER A 569 15.52 -6.95 -25.71
C SER A 569 16.52 -5.85 -26.14
N ASP A 570 17.63 -6.20 -26.79
CA ASP A 570 18.71 -5.25 -27.14
C ASP A 570 18.41 -4.31 -28.33
N PHE A 571 18.85 -3.06 -28.16
CA PHE A 571 19.30 -2.16 -29.22
C PHE A 571 20.82 -2.36 -29.44
N ALA A 572 21.19 -3.26 -30.32
CA ALA A 572 22.51 -3.26 -30.97
C ALA A 572 22.39 -3.86 -32.36
N GLU A 573 22.86 -3.14 -33.38
CA GLU A 573 22.96 -3.67 -34.74
C GLU A 573 23.93 -4.86 -34.75
N GLY A 574 23.41 -6.06 -35.00
CA GLY A 574 24.20 -7.15 -35.57
C GLY A 574 24.24 -8.49 -34.85
N GLN A 575 23.83 -8.62 -33.58
CA GLN A 575 23.76 -9.95 -32.93
C GLN A 575 22.50 -10.10 -32.06
N ARG A 576 21.64 -11.05 -32.44
CA ARG A 576 20.43 -11.41 -31.68
C ARG A 576 20.78 -12.43 -30.59
N THR A 577 20.76 -12.00 -29.34
CA THR A 577 20.68 -12.89 -28.17
C THR A 577 19.39 -12.58 -27.40
N GLN A 578 18.55 -13.60 -27.14
CA GLN A 578 17.29 -13.46 -26.39
C GLN A 578 17.53 -13.47 -24.87
N GLY A 579 17.09 -12.45 -24.13
CA GLY A 579 17.10 -12.46 -22.66
C GLY A 579 17.00 -11.05 -22.01
N PRO A 580 16.81 -10.97 -20.68
CA PRO A 580 16.84 -9.70 -19.94
C PRO A 580 18.28 -9.20 -19.76
N HIS A 581 18.48 -7.90 -19.89
CA HIS A 581 19.77 -7.21 -19.79
C HIS A 581 19.71 -6.07 -18.76
N LEU A 582 20.85 -5.78 -18.17
CA LEU A 582 21.13 -4.52 -17.48
C LEU A 582 21.81 -3.59 -18.49
N VAL A 583 21.15 -2.50 -18.86
CA VAL A 583 21.59 -1.61 -19.95
C VAL A 583 22.03 -0.26 -19.40
N LEU A 584 23.27 0.14 -19.70
CA LEU A 584 23.80 1.48 -19.46
C LEU A 584 23.69 2.32 -20.74
N HIS A 585 22.77 3.29 -20.77
CA HIS A 585 22.59 4.23 -21.86
C HIS A 585 23.46 5.47 -21.66
N ARG A 586 24.39 5.77 -22.55
CA ARG A 586 25.20 7.00 -22.51
C ARG A 586 24.55 8.11 -23.35
N GLN A 587 24.59 9.35 -22.87
CA GLN A 587 24.17 10.53 -23.64
C GLN A 587 25.39 11.20 -24.28
N SER A 588 25.48 11.22 -25.62
CA SER A 588 26.48 12.05 -26.31
C SER A 588 26.10 13.52 -26.19
N ILE A 589 26.93 14.31 -25.53
CA ILE A 589 26.83 15.78 -25.57
C ILE A 589 27.38 16.23 -26.93
N SER A 590 26.51 16.35 -27.94
CA SER A 590 26.87 17.07 -29.17
C SER A 590 26.96 18.55 -28.84
N GLY A 591 28.16 19.12 -28.93
CA GLY A 591 28.42 20.53 -28.66
C GLY A 591 27.73 21.45 -29.66
N GLU A 592 26.49 21.84 -29.38
CA GLU A 592 25.79 22.99 -29.94
C GLU A 592 24.60 23.29 -29.04
N GLN A 593 24.82 24.09 -27.98
CA GLN A 593 23.85 25.00 -27.33
C GLN A 593 24.45 25.57 -26.04
N PHE A 594 25.46 26.43 -26.21
CA PHE A 594 25.74 27.51 -25.27
C PHE A 594 26.02 28.77 -26.09
N THR A 595 24.96 29.44 -26.52
CA THR A 595 25.05 30.87 -26.84
C THR A 595 24.24 31.62 -25.80
N SER A 596 25.02 32.28 -24.94
CA SER A 596 24.81 33.61 -24.34
C SER A 596 23.36 34.10 -24.25
N GLY A 597 22.95 34.39 -23.02
CA GLY A 597 21.65 34.94 -22.71
C GLY A 597 21.31 36.25 -23.40
N ASP A 598 20.02 36.53 -23.43
CA ASP A 598 19.54 37.89 -23.26
C ASP A 598 18.15 37.88 -22.59
N SER A 599 17.91 39.00 -21.93
CA SER A 599 16.76 39.41 -21.12
C SER A 599 15.35 39.27 -21.75
N LEU A 600 14.32 39.40 -20.89
CA LEU A 600 12.94 39.92 -21.05
C LEU A 600 11.96 39.00 -20.27
N LEU A 601 11.40 39.33 -19.10
CA LEU A 601 10.37 40.36 -18.79
C LEU A 601 9.22 40.44 -19.81
N SER A 602 7.98 40.39 -19.29
CA SER A 602 6.63 40.45 -19.93
C SER A 602 6.24 39.20 -20.76
N ASP A 603 5.08 38.54 -20.59
CA ASP A 603 3.79 38.83 -19.91
C ASP A 603 3.20 37.56 -19.27
#